data_AF-A0AA39UM01-F1
#
_entry.id   AF-A0AA39UM01-F1
#
_cell.length_a   1.000
_cell.length_b   1.000
_cell.length_c   1.000
_cell.angle_alpha   90.00
_cell.angle_beta   90.00
_cell.angle_gamma   90.00
#
_symmetry.space_group_name_H-M   'P 1'
#
loop_
_entity.id
_entity.type
_entity.pdbx_description
1 polymer ?
#
loop_
_entity_poly.entity_id
_entity_poly.type
_entity_poly.pdbx_seq_one_letter_code
_entity_poly.pdbx_strand_id
1 'polypeptide(L)'
;MSSDNSSIHFPKLNDSNYATWSIMMEAELIRKGLWTGIVEILVDGDGKTADEVEKEFLLKKTKQAASKMAEACAEMILHVDGGQLLHMILRDPMEVWEMLKSVHRARGFATSLALCRKFLMTKK
;
A
#
# COMPACT_ATOMS: atom_id res chain seq x y z
N MET A 1 18.12 -14.11 -33.22
CA MET A 1 16.88 -13.97 -32.45
C MET A 1 17.29 -13.78 -31.01
N SER A 2 17.40 -12.53 -30.58
CA SER A 2 17.87 -12.20 -29.24
C SER A 2 16.65 -12.05 -28.36
N SER A 3 16.55 -12.94 -27.37
CA SER A 3 15.46 -13.02 -26.41
C SER A 3 15.16 -11.65 -25.83
N ASP A 4 13.93 -11.22 -26.08
CA ASP A 4 13.30 -10.05 -25.49
C ASP A 4 13.18 -10.33 -23.99
N ASN A 5 14.21 -9.93 -23.23
CA ASN A 5 14.21 -9.95 -21.78
C ASN A 5 13.26 -8.82 -21.34
N SER A 6 11.97 -9.08 -21.51
CA SER A 6 10.87 -8.31 -20.94
C SER A 6 10.94 -8.47 -19.43
N SER A 7 11.96 -7.84 -18.84
CA SER A 7 12.04 -7.58 -17.41
C SER A 7 10.70 -6.97 -17.06
N ILE A 8 9.91 -7.70 -16.27
CA ILE A 8 8.62 -7.23 -15.77
C ILE A 8 8.94 -5.96 -14.98
N HIS A 9 8.74 -4.82 -15.63
CA HIS A 9 9.17 -3.53 -15.10
C HIS A 9 8.26 -3.20 -13.92
N PHE A 10 8.80 -3.26 -12.71
CA PHE A 10 8.11 -2.77 -11.51
C PHE A 10 8.25 -1.25 -11.48
N PRO A 11 7.22 -0.48 -11.88
CA PRO A 11 7.33 0.97 -11.87
C PRO A 11 7.36 1.47 -10.43
N LYS A 12 8.22 2.45 -10.13
CA LYS A 12 8.18 3.11 -8.82
C LYS A 12 6.83 3.83 -8.63
N LEU A 13 6.35 3.87 -7.39
CA LEU A 13 5.13 4.58 -7.03
C LEU A 13 5.28 6.07 -7.34
N ASN A 14 4.33 6.58 -8.11
CA ASN A 14 4.16 7.99 -8.42
C ASN A 14 2.70 8.40 -8.23
N ASP A 15 2.39 9.66 -8.55
CA ASP A 15 1.06 10.24 -8.32
C ASP A 15 -0.10 9.59 -9.09
N SER A 16 0.18 8.78 -10.11
CA SER A 16 -0.80 8.28 -11.07
C SER A 16 -0.92 6.75 -11.14
N ASN A 17 0.06 6.01 -10.63
CA ASN A 17 0.14 4.56 -10.83
C ASN A 17 -0.18 3.72 -9.59
N TYR A 18 -0.71 4.32 -8.52
CA TYR A 18 -0.97 3.62 -7.25
C TYR A 18 -1.75 2.31 -7.42
N ALA A 19 -2.80 2.27 -8.25
CA ALA A 19 -3.61 1.06 -8.42
C ALA A 19 -2.82 -0.12 -9.01
N THR A 20 -1.94 0.14 -9.98
CA THR A 20 -1.07 -0.89 -10.56
C THR A 20 0.07 -1.23 -9.61
N TRP A 21 0.66 -0.21 -8.98
CA TRP A 21 1.74 -0.37 -8.01
C TRP A 21 1.31 -1.21 -6.82
N SER A 22 0.12 -0.98 -6.26
CA SER A 22 -0.37 -1.69 -5.08
C SER A 22 -0.52 -3.18 -5.34
N ILE A 23 -1.02 -3.57 -6.52
CA ILE A 23 -1.14 -4.98 -6.91
C ILE A 23 0.24 -5.64 -7.01
N MET A 24 1.21 -4.96 -7.65
CA MET A 24 2.56 -5.50 -7.80
C MET A 24 3.31 -5.57 -6.47
N MET A 25 3.16 -4.56 -5.62
CA MET A 25 3.82 -4.48 -4.33
C MET A 25 3.25 -5.50 -3.34
N GLU A 26 1.94 -5.70 -3.33
CA GLU A 26 1.29 -6.76 -2.55
C GLU A 26 1.84 -8.13 -2.96
N ALA A 27 1.88 -8.43 -4.27
CA ALA A 27 2.43 -9.68 -4.77
C ALA A 27 3.90 -9.88 -4.36
N GLU A 28 4.72 -8.82 -4.39
CA GLU A 28 6.13 -8.87 -3.99
C GLU A 28 6.29 -9.10 -2.48
N LEU A 29 5.48 -8.44 -1.65
CA LEU A 29 5.46 -8.65 -0.21
C LEU A 29 4.98 -10.05 0.16
N ILE A 30 3.97 -10.59 -0.54
CA ILE A 30 3.53 -11.99 -0.38
C ILE A 30 4.66 -12.95 -0.72
N ARG A 31 5.32 -12.75 -1.86
CA ARG A 31 6.45 -13.58 -2.32
C ARG A 31 7.60 -13.61 -1.30
N LYS A 32 7.81 -12.51 -0.58
CA LYS A 32 8.84 -12.38 0.48
C LYS A 32 8.37 -12.79 1.88
N GLY A 33 7.10 -13.18 2.03
CA GLY A 33 6.51 -13.50 3.35
C GLY A 33 6.41 -12.29 4.28
N LEU A 34 6.27 -11.09 3.71
CA LEU A 34 6.18 -9.80 4.40
C LEU A 34 4.76 -9.22 4.38
N TRP A 35 3.81 -9.89 3.73
CA TRP A 35 2.42 -9.46 3.68
C TRP A 35 1.64 -9.94 4.91
N THR A 36 1.33 -11.23 4.96
CA THR A 36 0.48 -11.84 6.01
C THR A 36 1.12 -11.72 7.38
N GLY A 37 0.38 -11.14 8.32
CA GLY A 37 0.80 -10.95 9.71
C GLY A 37 1.78 -9.79 9.93
N ILE A 38 2.25 -9.12 8.88
CA ILE A 38 3.19 -7.97 8.96
C ILE A 38 2.51 -6.70 8.44
N VAL A 39 2.16 -6.67 7.15
CA VAL A 39 1.42 -5.55 6.53
C VAL A 39 -0.08 -5.76 6.70
N GLU A 40 -0.56 -6.98 6.44
CA GLU A 40 -1.96 -7.35 6.59
C GLU A 40 -2.15 -8.17 7.87
N ILE A 41 -2.80 -7.59 8.88
CA ILE A 41 -3.15 -8.27 10.12
C ILE A 41 -4.63 -8.65 10.06
N LEU A 42 -4.92 -9.90 9.76
CA LEU A 42 -6.27 -10.45 9.76
C LEU A 42 -6.62 -10.99 11.15
N VAL A 43 -7.84 -10.67 11.61
CA VAL A 43 -8.42 -11.20 12.85
C VAL A 43 -9.77 -11.81 12.51
N ASP A 44 -9.99 -13.05 12.93
CA ASP A 44 -11.27 -13.73 12.73
C ASP A 44 -12.31 -13.09 13.66
N GLY A 45 -13.25 -12.36 13.06
CA GLY A 45 -14.36 -11.72 13.78
C GLY A 45 -15.54 -12.64 14.07
N ASP A 46 -15.52 -13.88 13.56
CA ASP A 46 -16.68 -14.78 13.69
C ASP A 46 -16.90 -15.19 15.15
N GLY A 47 -18.09 -14.88 15.66
CA GLY A 47 -18.50 -15.16 17.04
C GLY A 47 -17.78 -14.34 18.14
N LYS A 48 -16.98 -13.32 17.79
CA LYS A 48 -16.23 -12.51 18.78
C LYS A 48 -16.81 -11.11 18.93
N THR A 49 -16.70 -10.58 20.14
CA THR A 49 -17.06 -9.19 20.45
C THR A 49 -16.00 -8.21 19.89
N ALA A 50 -16.36 -6.95 19.71
CA ALA A 50 -15.43 -5.92 19.20
C ALA A 50 -14.16 -5.81 20.07
N ASP A 51 -14.31 -5.90 21.40
CA ASP A 51 -13.19 -5.83 22.34
C ASP A 51 -12.26 -7.05 22.24
N GLU A 52 -12.78 -8.23 21.90
CA GLU A 52 -11.98 -9.44 21.69
C GLU A 52 -11.22 -9.39 20.37
N VAL A 53 -11.86 -8.88 19.31
CA VAL A 53 -11.22 -8.64 18.01
C VAL A 53 -10.07 -7.65 18.16
N GLU A 54 -10.28 -6.53 18.87
CA GLU A 54 -9.24 -5.53 19.11
C GLU A 54 -8.08 -6.11 19.93
N LYS A 55 -8.36 -6.88 20.99
CA LYS A 55 -7.31 -7.54 21.78
C LYS A 55 -6.50 -8.53 20.96
N GLU A 56 -7.14 -9.34 20.11
CA GLU A 56 -6.44 -10.26 19.22
C GLU A 56 -5.61 -9.51 18.17
N PHE A 57 -6.14 -8.42 17.63
CA PHE A 57 -5.43 -7.54 16.71
C PHE A 57 -4.14 -6.99 17.34
N LEU A 58 -4.23 -6.42 18.55
CA LEU A 58 -3.07 -5.92 19.28
C LEU A 58 -2.08 -7.02 19.63
N LEU A 59 -2.55 -8.22 19.98
CA LEU A 59 -1.68 -9.38 20.22
C LEU A 59 -0.93 -9.79 18.95
N LYS A 60 -1.59 -9.81 17.78
CA LYS A 60 -0.93 -10.11 16.50
C LYS A 60 0.05 -9.00 16.11
N LYS A 61 -0.32 -7.74 16.29
CA LYS A 61 0.53 -6.57 16.05
C LYS A 61 1.80 -6.58 16.91
N THR A 62 1.71 -6.94 18.18
CA THR A 62 2.88 -7.03 19.09
C THR A 62 3.78 -8.24 18.81
N LYS A 63 3.25 -9.31 18.20
CA LYS A 63 4.02 -10.49 17.79
C LYS A 63 4.83 -10.28 16.51
N GLN A 64 4.66 -9.14 15.84
CA GLN A 64 5.43 -8.83 14.64
C GLN A 64 6.92 -8.72 14.97
N ALA A 65 7.74 -9.45 14.23
CA ALA A 65 9.18 -9.30 14.35
C ALA A 65 9.59 -7.93 13.80
N ALA A 66 10.20 -7.09 14.64
CA ALA A 66 10.66 -5.76 14.24
C ALA A 66 11.58 -5.78 13.01
N SER A 67 12.35 -6.86 12.82
CA SER A 67 13.17 -7.08 11.63
C SER A 67 12.34 -7.24 10.36
N LYS A 68 11.22 -7.97 10.43
CA LYS A 68 10.29 -8.17 9.31
C LYS A 68 9.51 -6.90 8.99
N MET A 69 9.16 -6.11 10.01
CA MET A 69 8.56 -4.79 9.80
C MET A 69 9.53 -3.85 9.05
N ALA A 70 10.79 -3.82 9.48
CA ALA A 70 11.81 -3.01 8.82
C ALA A 70 12.08 -3.48 7.38
N GLU A 71 12.09 -4.79 7.13
CA GLU A 71 12.24 -5.39 5.80
C GLU A 71 11.07 -4.98 4.87
N ALA A 72 9.84 -5.07 5.35
CA ALA A 72 8.66 -4.65 4.60
C ALA A 72 8.70 -3.15 4.25
N CYS A 73 9.03 -2.30 5.23
CA CYS A 73 9.18 -0.86 5.01
C CYS A 73 10.31 -0.56 4.00
N ALA A 74 11.47 -1.20 4.13
CA ALA A 74 12.57 -1.03 3.20
C ALA A 74 12.18 -1.43 1.77
N GLU A 75 11.48 -2.56 1.62
CA GLU A 75 11.02 -3.04 0.32
C GLU A 75 10.07 -2.04 -0.34
N MET A 76 9.12 -1.49 0.43
CA MET A 76 8.20 -0.46 -0.06
C MET A 76 8.96 0.81 -0.46
N ILE A 77 9.91 1.28 0.35
CA ILE A 77 10.75 2.45 0.06
C ILE A 77 11.51 2.30 -1.26
N LEU A 78 12.07 1.11 -1.53
CA LEU A 78 12.81 0.85 -2.78
C LEU A 78 11.93 0.98 -4.03
N HIS A 79 10.63 0.73 -3.89
CA HIS A 79 9.64 0.78 -4.96
C HIS A 79 8.85 2.09 -4.99
N VAL A 80 9.29 3.12 -4.27
CA VAL A 80 8.61 4.42 -4.21
C VAL A 80 9.50 5.50 -4.81
N ASP A 81 8.92 6.45 -5.53
CA ASP A 81 9.67 7.57 -6.08
C ASP A 81 10.05 8.57 -4.97
N GLY A 82 11.15 9.31 -5.17
CA GLY A 82 11.71 10.21 -4.15
C GLY A 82 10.70 11.25 -3.64
N GLY A 83 9.83 11.75 -4.51
CA GLY A 83 8.76 12.69 -4.16
C GLY A 83 7.64 12.12 -3.30
N GLN A 84 7.57 10.79 -3.12
CA GLN A 84 6.56 10.10 -2.31
C GLN A 84 7.13 9.62 -0.95
N LEU A 85 8.45 9.73 -0.73
CA LEU A 85 9.10 9.29 0.51
C LEU A 85 8.63 10.06 1.76
N LEU A 86 8.14 11.28 1.57
CA LEU A 86 7.49 12.08 2.64
C LEU A 86 6.25 11.39 3.24
N HIS A 87 5.67 10.40 2.57
CA HIS A 87 4.56 9.62 3.09
C HIS A 87 5.02 8.34 3.83
N MET A 88 6.34 8.09 3.91
CA MET A 88 6.98 6.91 4.52
C MET A 88 7.69 7.23 5.86
N ILE A 89 7.17 8.19 6.62
CA ILE A 89 7.78 8.62 7.90
C ILE A 89 7.54 7.59 9.02
N LEU A 90 6.50 6.77 8.87
CA LEU A 90 6.08 5.78 9.87
C LEU A 90 6.97 4.53 9.80
N ARG A 91 7.19 3.91 10.96
CA ARG A 91 7.95 2.64 11.08
C ARG A 91 7.08 1.39 10.92
N ASP A 92 5.77 1.55 11.05
CA ASP A 92 4.81 0.46 10.93
C ASP A 92 4.41 0.28 9.45
N PRO A 93 4.70 -0.88 8.84
CA PRO A 93 4.44 -1.12 7.42
C PRO A 93 2.94 -1.08 7.08
N MET A 94 2.05 -1.43 8.01
CA MET A 94 0.60 -1.34 7.82
C MET A 94 0.17 0.13 7.74
N GLU A 95 0.68 0.97 8.64
CA GLU A 95 0.36 2.40 8.65
C GLU A 95 0.92 3.11 7.43
N VAL A 96 2.13 2.74 6.99
CA VAL A 96 2.73 3.23 5.75
C VAL A 96 1.86 2.84 4.54
N TRP A 97 1.39 1.60 4.47
CA TRP A 97 0.51 1.14 3.39
C TRP A 97 -0.81 1.91 3.34
N GLU A 98 -1.47 2.09 4.47
CA GLU A 98 -2.74 2.83 4.55
C GLU A 98 -2.56 4.34 4.30
N MET A 99 -1.43 4.93 4.70
CA MET A 99 -1.10 6.31 4.37
C MET A 99 -0.98 6.51 2.85
N LEU A 100 -0.22 5.65 2.16
CA LEU A 100 -0.11 5.70 0.70
C LEU A 100 -1.47 5.55 0.03
N LYS A 101 -2.26 4.57 0.47
CA LYS A 101 -3.61 4.32 -0.03
C LYS A 101 -4.51 5.54 0.12
N SER A 102 -4.47 6.18 1.28
CA SER A 102 -5.26 7.37 1.58
C SER A 102 -4.88 8.54 0.66
N VAL A 103 -3.58 8.84 0.54
CA VAL A 103 -3.08 9.95 -0.29
C VAL A 103 -3.47 9.76 -1.75
N HIS A 104 -3.25 8.58 -2.31
CA HIS A 104 -3.52 8.32 -3.72
C HIS A 104 -5.02 8.15 -4.03
N ARG A 105 -5.83 7.61 -3.10
CA ARG A 105 -7.28 7.54 -3.26
C ARG A 105 -7.92 8.93 -3.23
N ALA A 106 -7.51 9.80 -2.31
CA ALA A 106 -7.99 11.18 -2.23
C ALA A 106 -7.61 11.98 -3.50
N ARG A 107 -6.38 11.80 -3.98
CA ARG A 107 -5.87 12.49 -5.19
C ARG A 107 -6.56 12.02 -6.47
N GLY A 108 -6.81 10.71 -6.61
CA GLY A 108 -7.60 10.16 -7.71
C GLY A 108 -9.00 10.77 -7.75
N PHE A 109 -9.66 10.85 -6.60
CA PHE A 109 -10.98 11.47 -6.48
C PHE A 109 -11.00 12.95 -6.86
N ALA A 110 -10.04 13.74 -6.36
CA ALA A 110 -9.94 15.17 -6.70
C ALA A 110 -9.71 15.39 -8.21
N THR A 111 -8.88 14.56 -8.83
CA THR A 111 -8.60 14.64 -10.27
C THR A 111 -9.83 14.28 -11.10
N SER A 112 -10.52 13.20 -10.75
CA SER A 112 -11.80 12.83 -11.38
C SER A 112 -12.85 13.93 -11.22
N LEU A 113 -12.96 14.54 -10.03
CA LEU A 113 -13.89 15.65 -9.79
C LEU A 113 -13.52 16.89 -10.63
N ALA A 114 -12.25 17.23 -10.74
CA ALA A 114 -11.78 18.34 -11.58
C ALA A 114 -12.07 18.11 -13.06
N LEU A 115 -11.89 16.87 -13.55
CA LEU A 115 -12.26 16.47 -14.91
C LEU A 115 -13.76 16.55 -15.13
N CYS A 116 -14.58 16.05 -14.20
CA CYS A 116 -16.04 16.20 -14.26
C CYS A 116 -16.46 17.68 -14.30
N ARG A 117 -15.88 18.54 -13.46
CA ARG A 117 -16.15 19.99 -13.49
C ARG A 117 -15.79 20.62 -14.83
N LYS A 118 -14.62 20.28 -15.40
CA LYS A 118 -14.22 20.76 -16.72
C LYS A 118 -15.20 20.33 -17.80
N PHE A 119 -15.61 19.06 -17.81
CA PHE A 119 -16.59 18.52 -18.78
C PHE A 119 -17.96 19.21 -18.65
N LEU A 120 -18.44 19.43 -17.42
CA LEU A 120 -19.69 20.13 -17.16
C LEU A 120 -19.61 21.62 -17.56
N MET A 121 -18.45 22.25 -17.44
CA MET A 121 -18.24 23.65 -17.83
C MET A 121 -17.87 23.87 -19.30
N THR A 122 -17.50 22.83 -20.06
CA THR A 122 -17.24 22.91 -21.51
C THR A 122 -18.50 22.73 -22.38
N LYS A 123 -19.64 22.37 -21.79
CA LYS A 123 -20.94 22.26 -22.49
C LYS A 123 -21.74 23.58 -22.50
N LYS A 124 -21.10 24.71 -22.81
CA LYS A 124 -21.80 26.00 -22.95
C LYS A 124 -21.56 26.61 -24.32
#